data_AF-A0A5K7YT73-F1
#
_entry.id   AF-A0A5K7YT73-F1
#
_cell.length_a   1.000
_cell.length_b   1.000
_cell.length_c   1.000
_cell.angle_alpha   90.00
_cell.angle_beta   90.00
_cell.angle_gamma   90.00
#
_symmetry.space_group_name_H-M   'P 1'
#
loop_
_entity.id
_entity.type
_entity.pdbx_description
1 polymer ?
#
loop_
_entity_poly.entity_id
_entity_poly.type
_entity_poly.pdbx_seq_one_letter_code
_entity_poly.pdbx_strand_id
1 'polypeptide(L)' 'MVDPEAPNLSVARQCRLLNLHRSSYYYKPKPIKAEDLKLMRLIDEPK' A
#
# COMPACT_ATOMS: atom_id res chain seq x y z
N MET A 1 0.70 15.44 0.06
CA MET A 1 -0.54 14.72 -0.29
C MET A 1 -0.56 14.51 -1.80
N VAL A 2 -1.07 13.38 -2.30
CA VAL A 2 -1.25 13.14 -3.75
C VAL A 2 -2.70 13.44 -4.12
N ASP A 3 -2.92 14.21 -5.17
CA ASP A 3 -4.22 14.65 -5.67
C ASP A 3 -4.38 14.29 -7.16
N PRO A 4 -5.22 13.30 -7.51
CA PRO A 4 -5.40 12.88 -8.91
C PRO A 4 -6.11 13.93 -9.78
N GLU A 5 -6.83 14.88 -9.20
CA GLU A 5 -7.57 15.92 -9.93
C GLU A 5 -6.72 17.17 -10.19
N ALA A 6 -5.47 17.18 -9.74
CA ALA A 6 -4.54 18.29 -9.97
C ALA A 6 -4.31 18.49 -11.49
N PRO A 7 -4.69 19.64 -12.07
CA PRO A 7 -4.76 19.82 -13.53
C PRO A 7 -3.39 19.79 -14.23
N ASN A 8 -2.33 20.16 -13.49
CA ASN A 8 -1.00 20.39 -14.07
C ASN A 8 0.04 19.33 -13.69
N LEU A 9 -0.33 18.33 -12.88
CA LEU A 9 0.64 17.41 -12.29
C LEU A 9 0.07 16.00 -12.16
N SER A 10 0.60 15.07 -12.97
CA SER A 10 0.17 13.68 -12.88
C SER A 10 0.51 13.04 -11.53
N VAL A 11 -0.31 12.10 -11.08
CA VAL A 11 -0.09 11.26 -9.90
C VAL A 11 1.35 10.72 -9.85
N ALA A 12 1.89 10.27 -10.99
CA ALA A 12 3.26 9.76 -11.06
C ALA A 12 4.34 10.82 -10.73
N ARG A 13 4.15 12.06 -11.19
CA ARG A 13 5.05 13.18 -10.86
C ARG A 13 4.91 13.58 -9.39
N GLN A 14 3.69 13.59 -8.87
CA GLN A 14 3.43 13.85 -7.45
C GLN A 14 4.10 12.82 -6.55
N CYS A 15 3.98 11.53 -6.87
CA CYS A 15 4.68 10.46 -6.17
C CYS A 15 6.20 10.68 -6.16
N ARG A 16 6.79 11.04 -7.31
CA ARG A 16 8.24 11.34 -7.39
C ARG A 16 8.66 12.51 -6.50
N LEU A 17 7.91 13.61 -6.51
CA LEU A 17 8.21 14.79 -5.68
C LEU A 17 8.11 14.50 -4.18
N LEU A 18 7.18 13.62 -3.80
CA LEU A 18 6.97 13.21 -2.40
C LEU A 18 7.84 12.03 -1.97
N ASN A 19 8.75 11.56 -2.84
CA ASN A 19 9.55 10.36 -2.62
C ASN A 19 8.70 9.11 -2.25
N LEU A 20 7.52 9.01 -2.86
CA LEU A 20 6.59 7.90 -2.71
C LEU A 20 6.70 6.95 -3.90
N HIS A 21 6.65 5.65 -3.61
CA HIS A 21 6.52 4.65 -4.65
C HIS A 21 5.12 4.72 -5.28
N ARG A 22 5.03 4.77 -6.61
CA ARG A 22 3.74 4.89 -7.32
C ARG A 22 2.79 3.72 -6.99
N SER A 23 3.33 2.54 -6.73
CA SER A 23 2.56 1.36 -6.30
C SER A 23 1.86 1.56 -4.95
N SER A 24 2.46 2.31 -4.04
CA SER A 24 1.88 2.60 -2.73
C SER A 24 0.61 3.44 -2.85
N TYR A 25 0.56 4.38 -3.81
CA TYR A 25 -0.64 5.19 -4.05
C TYR A 25 -1.82 4.36 -4.58
N TYR A 26 -1.58 3.41 -5.49
CA TYR A 26 -2.65 2.57 -6.05
C TYR A 26 -2.99 1.36 -5.19
N TYR A 27 -2.22 1.10 -4.13
CA TYR A 27 -2.48 -0.02 -3.24
C TYR A 27 -3.83 0.18 -2.54
N LYS A 28 -4.75 -0.75 -2.76
CA LYS A 28 -5.99 -0.84 -1.99
C LYS A 28 -5.79 -1.92 -0.92
N PRO A 29 -5.88 -1.57 0.38
CA PRO A 29 -5.84 -2.55 1.45
C PRO A 29 -6.88 -3.64 1.19
N LYS A 30 -6.45 -4.89 1.30
CA LYS A 30 -7.34 -6.05 1.22
C LYS A 30 -7.41 -6.71 2.59
N PRO A 31 -8.57 -7.24 2.98
CA PRO A 31 -8.67 -8.03 4.20
C PRO A 31 -7.77 -9.26 4.08
N ILE A 32 -7.09 -9.60 5.17
CA ILE A 32 -6.28 -10.82 5.27
C ILE A 32 -7.25 -12.00 5.41
N LYS A 33 -7.01 -13.09 4.68
CA LYS A 33 -7.84 -14.30 4.79
C LYS A 33 -7.66 -14.93 6.18
N ALA A 34 -8.71 -15.58 6.67
CA ALA A 34 -8.65 -16.26 7.96
C ALA A 34 -7.58 -17.37 8.00
N GLU A 35 -7.34 -18.04 6.86
CA GLU A 35 -6.27 -19.04 6.71
C GLU A 35 -4.88 -18.43 6.85
N ASP A 36 -4.62 -17.31 6.17
CA ASP A 36 -3.35 -16.59 6.27
C ASP A 36 -3.11 -16.08 7.70
N LEU A 37 -4.15 -15.58 8.37
CA LEU A 37 -4.06 -15.17 9.78
C LEU A 37 -3.74 -16.34 10.71
N LYS A 38 -4.34 -17.53 10.48
CA LYS A 38 -4.00 -18.74 11.24
C LYS A 38 -2.54 -19.13 11.02
N LEU A 39 -2.06 -19.06 9.78
CA LEU A 39 -0.68 -19.37 9.44
C LEU A 39 0.30 -18.39 10.09
N MET A 40 0.03 -17.09 10.05
CA MET A 40 0.84 -16.06 10.71
C MET A 40 0.97 -16.33 12.22
N ARG A 41 -0.13 -16.71 12.89
CA ARG A 41 -0.11 -17.05 14.33
C ARG A 41 0.77 -18.27 14.64
N LEU A 42 0.75 -19.29 13.79
CA LEU A 42 1.59 -20.48 13.95
C LEU A 42 3.08 -20.16 13.75
N ILE A 43 3.41 -19.19 12.90
CA ILE A 43 4.79 -18.73 12.68
C ILE A 43 5.29 -17.93 13.90
N ASP A 44 4.43 -17.07 14.46
CA ASP A 44 4.76 -16.24 15.61
C ASP A 44 4.79 -17.01 16.94
N GLU A 45 4.27 -18.25 16.97
CA GLU A 45 4.28 -19.10 18.15
C GLU A 45 5.72 -19.55 18.48
N PRO A 46 6.28 -19.14 19.63
CA PRO A 46 7.62 -19.58 20.03
C PRO A 46 7.62 -21.09 20.30
N LYS A 47 8.66 -21.77 19.83
CA LYS A 47 8.87 -23.21 20.05
C LYS A 47 9.18 -23.56 21.50
#